data_AF-A0A5R8ZKU8-F1
#
_entry.id   AF-A0A5R8ZKU8-F1
#
_cell.length_a   1.000
_cell.length_b   1.000
_cell.length_c   1.000
_cell.angle_alpha   90.00
_cell.angle_beta   90.00
_cell.angle_gamma   90.00
#
_symmetry.space_group_name_H-M   'P 1'
#
loop_
_entity.id
_entity.type
_entity.pdbx_description
1 polymer ?
#
loop_
_entity_poly.entity_id
_entity_poly.type
_entity_poly.pdbx_seq_one_letter_code
_entity_poly.pdbx_strand_id
1 'polypeptide(L)' 'MTESTITPPEESPGCVCGALLEPGQIHCSKCLARQRWERREKARRRAARRRAITRRPPRGPLGAAALGVIWS' A
#
# COMPACT_ATOMS: atom_id res chain seq x y z
N MET A 1 -55.71 10.91 -15.42
CA MET A 1 -54.75 10.51 -14.39
C MET A 1 -53.41 10.31 -15.09
N THR A 2 -52.49 11.25 -14.94
CA THR A 2 -51.15 11.14 -15.55
C THR A 2 -50.29 10.29 -14.62
N GLU A 3 -50.02 9.07 -15.05
CA GLU A 3 -49.15 8.12 -14.37
C GLU A 3 -47.71 8.67 -14.41
N SER A 4 -47.29 9.28 -13.30
CA SER A 4 -45.91 9.74 -13.12
C SER A 4 -45.05 8.53 -12.81
N THR A 5 -44.43 7.96 -13.84
CA THR A 5 -43.38 6.95 -13.69
C THR A 5 -42.18 7.58 -12.99
N ILE A 6 -42.06 7.35 -11.69
CA ILE A 6 -40.88 7.71 -10.91
C ILE A 6 -39.78 6.72 -11.31
N THR A 7 -38.89 7.14 -12.21
CA THR A 7 -37.64 6.42 -12.45
C THR A 7 -36.81 6.47 -11.16
N PRO A 8 -36.41 5.32 -10.59
CA PRO A 8 -35.51 5.31 -9.45
C PRO A 8 -34.20 6.01 -9.86
N PRO A 9 -33.57 6.79 -8.96
CA PRO A 9 -32.28 7.39 -9.28
C PRO A 9 -31.32 6.24 -9.54
N GLU A 10 -30.78 6.18 -10.76
CA GLU A 10 -29.61 5.39 -11.08
C GLU A 10 -28.56 5.72 -10.02
N GLU A 11 -28.38 4.83 -9.04
CA GLU A 11 -27.30 4.90 -8.07
C GLU A 11 -26.03 4.73 -8.88
N SER A 12 -25.49 5.85 -9.38
CA SER A 12 -24.26 5.87 -10.15
C SER A 12 -23.23 5.08 -9.35
N PRO A 13 -22.73 3.93 -9.85
CA PRO A 13 -21.91 3.04 -9.05
C PRO A 13 -20.68 3.82 -8.61
N GLY A 14 -20.67 4.23 -7.35
CA GLY A 14 -19.57 4.92 -6.75
C GLY A 14 -18.48 3.92 -6.44
N CYS A 15 -17.23 4.27 -6.68
CA CYS A 15 -16.15 3.46 -6.15
C CYS A 15 -16.17 3.53 -4.62
N VAL A 16 -15.65 2.51 -3.93
CA VAL A 16 -15.43 2.51 -2.45
C VAL A 16 -14.71 3.79 -1.96
N CYS A 17 -13.94 4.45 -2.83
CA CYS A 17 -13.27 5.73 -2.55
C CYS A 17 -14.20 6.96 -2.55
N GLY A 18 -15.48 6.80 -2.90
CA GLY A 18 -16.44 7.88 -3.14
C GLY A 18 -16.28 8.59 -4.49
N ALA A 19 -15.37 8.13 -5.36
CA ALA A 19 -15.21 8.71 -6.69
C ALA A 19 -16.23 8.10 -7.67
N LEU A 20 -16.68 8.93 -8.61
CA LEU A 20 -17.46 8.47 -9.75
C LEU A 20 -16.66 7.42 -10.55
N LEU A 21 -17.34 6.33 -10.89
CA LEU A 21 -16.84 5.35 -11.84
C LEU A 21 -17.30 5.72 -13.24
N GLU A 22 -16.42 5.53 -14.20
CA GLU A 22 -16.83 5.48 -15.61
C GLU A 22 -17.71 4.25 -15.84
N PRO A 23 -18.65 4.29 -16.80
CA PRO A 23 -19.50 3.15 -17.11
C PRO A 23 -18.66 1.89 -17.38
N GLY A 24 -18.97 0.80 -16.68
CA GLY A 24 -18.26 -0.47 -16.80
C GLY A 24 -16.98 -0.59 -15.95
N GLN A 25 -16.60 0.42 -15.17
CA GLN A 25 -15.49 0.30 -14.21
C GLN A 25 -15.99 -0.12 -12.82
N ILE A 26 -15.31 -1.11 -12.23
CA ILE A 26 -15.57 -1.57 -10.85
C ILE A 26 -14.78 -0.71 -9.83
N HIS A 27 -13.64 -0.13 -10.24
CA HIS A 27 -12.76 0.62 -9.35
C HIS A 27 -12.22 1.90 -9.98
N CYS A 28 -12.21 2.98 -9.18
CA CYS A 28 -11.61 4.26 -9.53
C CYS A 28 -10.09 4.07 -9.77
N SER A 29 -9.52 4.85 -10.70
CA SER A 29 -8.08 4.84 -10.99
C SER A 29 -7.23 5.02 -9.72
N LYS A 30 -7.69 5.86 -8.79
CA LYS A 30 -7.11 6.07 -7.45
C LYS A 30 -7.09 4.79 -6.60
N CYS A 31 -8.20 4.05 -6.55
CA CYS A 31 -8.28 2.78 -5.82
C CYS A 31 -7.35 1.72 -6.43
N LEU A 32 -7.30 1.65 -7.76
CA LEU A 32 -6.39 0.74 -8.46
C LEU A 32 -4.92 1.09 -8.19
N ALA A 33 -4.58 2.39 -8.14
CA ALA A 33 -3.25 2.84 -7.78
C ALA A 33 -2.90 2.50 -6.32
N ARG A 34 -3.84 2.74 -5.39
CA ARG A 34 -3.66 2.39 -3.97
C ARG A 34 -3.43 0.90 -3.79
N GLN A 35 -4.27 0.05 -4.40
CA GLN A 35 -4.13 -1.40 -4.30
C GLN A 35 -2.81 -1.89 -4.90
N ARG A 36 -2.35 -1.30 -6.02
CA ARG A 36 -1.02 -1.59 -6.60
C ARG A 36 0.11 -1.18 -5.66
N TRP A 37 0.02 -0.01 -5.04
CA TRP A 37 1.00 0.46 -4.06
C TRP A 37 1.07 -0.48 -2.85
N GLU A 38 -0.07 -0.85 -2.26
CA GLU A 38 -0.13 -1.77 -1.11
C GLU A 38 0.50 -3.13 -1.43
N ARG A 39 0.24 -3.68 -2.63
CA ARG A 39 0.87 -4.92 -3.09
C ARG A 39 2.40 -4.78 -3.17
N ARG A 40 2.90 -3.67 -3.74
CA ARG A 40 4.34 -3.39 -3.82
C ARG A 40 4.96 -3.23 -2.45
N GLU A 41 4.28 -2.53 -1.54
CA GLU A 41 4.77 -2.30 -0.18
C GLU A 41 4.87 -3.62 0.61
N LYS A 42 3.84 -4.47 0.55
CA LYS A 42 3.88 -5.82 1.14
C LYS A 42 5.02 -6.65 0.56
N ALA A 43 5.24 -6.60 -0.76
CA ALA A 43 6.36 -7.31 -1.40
C ALA A 43 7.72 -6.79 -0.94
N ARG A 44 7.89 -5.46 -0.84
CA ARG A 44 9.12 -4.82 -0.33
C ARG A 44 9.41 -5.24 1.10
N ARG A 45 8.41 -5.22 1.99
CA ARG A 45 8.55 -5.67 3.39
C ARG A 45 8.98 -7.14 3.48
N ARG A 46 8.35 -8.02 2.68
CA ARG A 46 8.74 -9.44 2.60
C ARG A 46 10.19 -9.60 2.13
N ALA A 47 10.61 -8.85 1.12
CA ALA A 47 11.98 -8.88 0.62
C ALA A 47 12.98 -8.35 1.67
N ALA A 48 12.66 -7.27 2.37
CA ALA A 48 13.49 -6.72 3.45
C ALA A 48 13.66 -7.73 4.60
N ARG A 49 12.57 -8.39 5.02
CA ARG A 49 12.62 -9.46 6.04
C ARG A 49 13.50 -10.62 5.59
N ARG A 50 13.36 -11.08 4.34
CA ARG A 50 14.23 -12.16 3.80
C ARG A 50 15.70 -11.74 3.82
N ARG A 51 16.01 -10.52 3.38
CA ARG A 51 17.37 -9.98 3.41
C ARG A 51 17.91 -9.87 4.83
N ALA A 52 17.09 -9.51 5.82
CA ALA A 52 17.52 -9.46 7.22
C ALA A 52 17.89 -10.85 7.76
N ILE A 53 17.19 -11.91 7.31
CA ILE A 53 17.49 -13.30 7.68
C ILE A 53 18.78 -13.79 6.98
N THR A 54 18.91 -13.52 5.68
CA THR A 54 20.01 -14.09 4.89
C THR A 54 21.28 -13.25 4.90
N ARG A 55 21.20 -11.95 5.24
CA ARG A 55 22.40 -11.12 5.34
C ARG A 55 23.17 -11.49 6.60
N ARG A 56 24.48 -11.57 6.44
CA ARG A 56 25.41 -11.53 7.56
C ARG A 56 25.10 -10.27 8.38
N PRO A 57 24.97 -10.37 9.72
CA PRO A 57 24.81 -9.21 10.57
C PRO A 57 25.89 -8.18 10.24
N PRO A 58 25.60 -6.87 10.33
CA PRO A 58 26.64 -5.86 10.23
C PRO A 58 27.76 -6.25 11.20
N ARG A 59 29.00 -6.28 10.71
CA ARG A 59 30.15 -6.57 11.57
C ARG A 59 30.09 -5.57 12.72
N GLY A 60 30.19 -6.06 13.95
CA GLY A 60 30.23 -5.23 15.15
C GLY A 60 31.32 -4.15 15.04
N PRO A 61 31.37 -3.20 15.99
CA PRO A 61 32.33 -2.10 15.93
C PRO A 61 33.73 -2.61 15.58
N LEU A 62 34.38 -1.98 14.61
CA LEU A 62 35.73 -2.33 14.19
C LEU A 62 36.73 -1.54 15.05
N GLY A 63 37.79 -2.20 15.52
CA GLY A 63 38.88 -1.56 16.25
C GLY A 63 38.62 -1.35 17.74
N ALA A 64 39.26 -0.33 18.33
CA ALA A 64 39.31 -0.09 19.78
C ALA A 64 37.92 0.04 20.46
N ALA A 65 36.90 0.49 19.71
CA ALA A 65 35.52 0.57 20.18
C ALA A 65 34.89 -0.80 20.46
N ALA A 66 35.37 -1.88 19.84
CA ALA A 66 34.92 -3.25 20.12
C ALA A 66 35.42 -3.78 21.47
N LEU A 67 36.55 -3.23 21.94
CA LEU A 67 37.22 -3.62 23.19
C LEU A 67 36.79 -2.75 24.38
N GLY A 68 35.81 -1.86 24.20
CA GLY A 68 35.35 -0.95 25.26
C GLY A 68 36.37 0.12 25.66
N VAL A 69 37.40 0.36 24.83
CA VAL A 69 38.42 1.38 25.12
C VAL A 69 37.88 2.74 24.67
N ILE A 70 37.33 3.49 25.62
CA ILE A 70 37.01 4.91 25.48
C ILE A 70 38.22 5.66 26.02
N TRP A 71 38.98 6.34 25.16
CA TRP A 71 40.01 7.27 25.63
C TRP A 71 39.32 8.52 26.17
N SER A 72 39.76 8.99 27.35
CA SER A 72 39.48 10.33 27.89
C SER A 72 40.65 11.25 27.60
#